data_AF-A0A935Z4N0-F1
#
_entry.id   AF-A0A935Z4N0-F1
#
_cell.length_a   1.000
_cell.length_b   1.000
_cell.length_c   1.000
_cell.angle_alpha   90.00
_cell.angle_beta   90.00
_cell.angle_gamma   90.00
#
_symmetry.space_group_name_H-M   'P 1'
#
loop_
_entity.id
_entity.type
_entity.pdbx_description
1 polymer ?
#
loop_
_entity_poly.entity_id
_entity_poly.type
_entity_poly.pdbx_seq_one_letter_code
_entity_poly.pdbx_strand_id
1 'polypeptide(L)'
;MTNDRPSLVQPSSPRPNLVTLAALALALTTAGLAPSGCGIGVGGVDPSDSGVGGDVTSSPTVATPPSSSASASSTGTSAPPGVPAPKVHVVLFTHIEDNTPMGPLDSPQARVSYMNMRARIVEMGKLAAAHKVAWSFQPDWKILVAAKQLEDTQTMASTGGKNFLVYLRDTLGVFVDPHSHENNGYNYPDVAYLLKDLGVGGSTVIGGHVWDPSLPQFAEWDTFRSPVAGLMFPAFTWRGDILMGSGTPNHVNDPIVSGVWRPKDRNAYFVDDPTGNVAAVGAYTKGLEGVTELVGKYASGEVPASCILTSSYHVAPAALLAPDGIAAIERDVLAPLEAQANAGKVVLTDFTSLVATWKRDYGAKACLYPTPK
;
A
#
# COMPACT_ATOMS: atom_id res chain seq x y z
N MET A 1 40.31 -55.37 24.57
CA MET A 1 39.17 -55.15 23.66
C MET A 1 37.97 -54.83 24.53
N THR A 2 37.64 -53.55 24.67
CA THR A 2 36.61 -53.05 25.59
C THR A 2 35.59 -52.27 24.78
N ASN A 3 34.31 -52.63 24.94
CA ASN A 3 33.19 -51.92 24.34
C ASN A 3 32.93 -50.63 25.12
N ASP A 4 32.75 -49.52 24.41
CA ASP A 4 32.02 -48.36 24.93
C ASP A 4 31.04 -47.85 23.88
N ARG A 5 29.78 -47.69 24.28
CA ARG A 5 28.71 -47.08 23.47
C ARG A 5 28.56 -45.61 23.87
N PRO A 6 28.42 -44.65 22.93
CA PRO A 6 28.08 -43.29 23.27
C PRO A 6 26.61 -43.15 23.69
N SER A 7 26.38 -42.23 24.63
CA SER A 7 25.08 -41.92 25.25
C SER A 7 24.10 -41.23 24.30
N LEU A 8 22.83 -41.63 24.34
CA LEU A 8 21.71 -40.90 23.72
C LEU A 8 21.38 -39.65 24.54
N VAL A 9 21.45 -38.48 23.91
CA VAL A 9 20.95 -37.21 24.47
C VAL A 9 19.45 -37.11 24.19
N GLN A 10 18.64 -36.89 25.23
CA GLN A 10 17.21 -36.63 25.07
C GLN A 10 16.96 -35.19 24.60
N PRO A 11 16.03 -34.94 23.64
CA PRO A 11 15.60 -33.59 23.30
C PRO A 11 14.68 -33.02 24.39
N SER A 12 14.89 -31.73 24.70
CA SER A 12 14.08 -30.97 25.65
C SER A 12 12.65 -30.75 25.17
N SER A 13 11.69 -30.79 26.12
CA SER A 13 10.25 -30.65 25.88
C SER A 13 9.85 -29.34 25.16
N PRO A 14 8.78 -29.36 24.34
CA PRO A 14 8.25 -28.14 23.71
C PRO A 14 7.61 -27.20 24.73
N ARG A 15 7.75 -25.89 24.50
CA ARG A 15 7.04 -24.84 25.26
C ARG A 15 5.57 -24.79 24.82
N PRO A 16 4.62 -24.40 25.70
CA PRO A 16 3.20 -24.35 25.35
C PRO A 16 2.89 -23.16 24.42
N ASN A 17 2.19 -23.44 23.31
CA ASN A 17 1.59 -22.40 22.47
C ASN A 17 0.43 -21.74 23.24
N LEU A 18 0.42 -20.41 23.27
CA LEU A 18 -0.54 -19.62 24.03
C LEU A 18 -1.04 -18.41 23.21
N VAL A 19 -1.62 -18.68 22.04
CA VAL A 19 -2.43 -17.71 21.29
C VAL A 19 -3.68 -18.40 20.77
N THR A 20 -4.83 -18.07 21.37
CA THR A 20 -6.15 -18.36 20.81
C THR A 20 -7.13 -17.33 21.33
N LEU A 21 -7.31 -16.22 20.61
CA LEU A 21 -8.52 -15.41 20.65
C LEU A 21 -8.52 -14.37 19.52
N ALA A 22 -9.70 -14.14 18.92
CA ALA A 22 -10.07 -13.10 17.94
C ALA A 22 -9.96 -13.42 16.44
N ALA A 23 -10.83 -14.30 15.93
CA ALA A 23 -11.40 -14.20 14.59
C ALA A 23 -12.76 -14.92 14.50
N LEU A 24 -13.86 -14.23 14.81
CA LEU A 24 -15.22 -14.74 14.56
C LEU A 24 -16.12 -13.63 14.00
N ALA A 25 -15.97 -13.36 12.70
CA ALA A 25 -16.94 -12.58 11.93
C ALA A 25 -17.93 -13.54 11.27
N LEU A 26 -19.09 -13.75 11.92
CA LEU A 26 -20.14 -14.63 11.42
C LEU A 26 -20.97 -13.90 10.35
N ALA A 27 -20.87 -14.35 9.10
CA ALA A 27 -21.77 -13.92 8.03
C ALA A 27 -22.87 -14.98 7.82
N LEU A 28 -24.13 -14.66 8.14
CA LEU A 28 -25.30 -15.28 7.50
C LEU A 28 -26.60 -14.51 7.82
N THR A 29 -27.25 -13.96 6.78
CA THR A 29 -28.73 -13.98 6.65
C THR A 29 -29.09 -13.77 5.18
N THR A 30 -29.64 -14.80 4.55
CA THR A 30 -30.26 -14.74 3.21
C THR A 30 -31.77 -14.84 3.31
N ALA A 31 -32.47 -13.76 3.00
CA ALA A 31 -33.83 -13.72 2.46
C ALA A 31 -34.06 -12.29 1.92
N GLY A 32 -34.59 -12.04 0.72
CA GLY A 32 -35.23 -12.95 -0.22
C GLY A 32 -36.69 -12.55 -0.48
N LEU A 33 -36.90 -11.40 -1.13
CA LEU A 33 -38.18 -11.01 -1.75
C LEU A 33 -37.89 -10.06 -2.94
N ALA A 34 -38.66 -10.22 -4.02
CA ALA A 34 -38.55 -9.45 -5.26
C ALA A 34 -39.86 -8.64 -5.50
N PRO A 35 -40.12 -8.04 -6.68
CA PRO A 35 -39.81 -6.62 -6.90
C PRO A 35 -41.06 -5.75 -7.15
N SER A 36 -40.94 -4.44 -6.92
CA SER A 36 -41.88 -3.38 -7.31
C SER A 36 -41.14 -2.03 -7.21
N GLY A 37 -41.30 -1.04 -8.09
CA GLY A 37 -42.06 -0.93 -9.34
C GLY A 37 -41.72 0.43 -9.99
N CYS A 38 -42.17 0.68 -11.23
CA CYS A 38 -41.91 1.95 -11.94
C CYS A 38 -42.50 3.18 -11.22
N GLY A 39 -41.85 4.34 -11.34
CA GLY A 39 -42.37 5.61 -10.83
C GLY A 39 -41.61 6.84 -11.32
N ILE A 40 -42.00 7.37 -12.49
CA ILE A 40 -41.56 8.69 -12.98
C ILE A 40 -42.34 9.78 -12.23
N GLY A 41 -41.68 10.86 -11.80
CA GLY A 41 -42.34 12.03 -11.18
C GLY A 41 -41.52 13.30 -11.38
N VAL A 42 -42.15 14.37 -11.88
CA VAL A 42 -41.48 15.60 -12.36
C VAL A 42 -42.14 16.84 -11.74
N GLY A 43 -41.35 17.83 -11.31
CA GLY A 43 -41.80 19.16 -10.86
C GLY A 43 -42.37 19.21 -9.42
N GLY A 44 -42.41 20.35 -8.74
CA GLY A 44 -41.85 21.67 -9.06
C GLY A 44 -42.43 22.79 -8.17
N VAL A 45 -41.70 23.91 -8.06
CA VAL A 45 -42.15 25.28 -7.65
C VAL A 45 -42.72 25.50 -6.22
N ASP A 46 -41.89 26.09 -5.33
CA ASP A 46 -41.97 27.46 -4.75
C ASP A 46 -43.33 28.18 -4.51
N PRO A 47 -43.43 29.27 -3.71
CA PRO A 47 -42.89 29.61 -2.38
C PRO A 47 -43.97 30.20 -1.41
N SER A 48 -43.62 30.55 -0.15
CA SER A 48 -44.26 31.52 0.81
C SER A 48 -44.14 31.04 2.28
N ASP A 49 -44.24 31.85 3.35
CA ASP A 49 -44.01 33.28 3.64
C ASP A 49 -44.10 33.47 5.19
N SER A 50 -43.63 34.59 5.75
CA SER A 50 -43.80 35.09 7.12
C SER A 50 -43.15 34.29 8.29
N GLY A 51 -42.69 34.89 9.40
CA GLY A 51 -42.54 36.32 9.75
C GLY A 51 -42.55 36.54 11.28
N VAL A 52 -41.93 37.64 11.77
CA VAL A 52 -41.95 38.13 13.18
C VAL A 52 -41.14 37.27 14.19
N GLY A 53 -40.37 37.78 15.17
CA GLY A 53 -39.98 39.15 15.56
C GLY A 53 -39.76 39.24 17.09
N GLY A 54 -38.72 39.93 17.59
CA GLY A 54 -38.51 40.07 19.05
C GLY A 54 -37.13 40.61 19.51
N ASP A 55 -37.10 41.90 19.87
CA ASP A 55 -36.01 42.60 20.60
C ASP A 55 -36.09 42.25 22.12
N VAL A 56 -35.19 42.58 23.08
CA VAL A 56 -34.24 43.70 23.27
C VAL A 56 -33.07 43.24 24.16
N THR A 57 -31.83 43.75 23.98
CA THR A 57 -30.96 44.32 25.06
C THR A 57 -29.56 44.74 24.59
N SER A 58 -29.03 45.81 25.20
CA SER A 58 -27.86 46.57 24.75
C SER A 58 -26.91 46.91 25.91
N SER A 59 -25.68 47.34 25.56
CA SER A 59 -24.58 47.90 26.40
C SER A 59 -23.38 46.97 26.66
N PRO A 60 -22.15 47.51 26.87
CA PRO A 60 -21.59 48.73 26.28
C PRO A 60 -20.21 48.53 25.61
N THR A 61 -19.81 49.51 24.82
CA THR A 61 -18.58 49.54 24.01
C THR A 61 -17.29 49.59 24.84
N VAL A 62 -16.33 48.72 24.53
CA VAL A 62 -14.92 48.87 24.95
C VAL A 62 -14.07 49.11 23.71
N ALA A 63 -13.35 50.23 23.67
CA ALA A 63 -12.50 50.58 22.55
C ALA A 63 -11.19 49.76 22.57
N THR A 64 -10.95 49.00 21.50
CA THR A 64 -9.70 48.26 21.28
C THR A 64 -8.82 49.04 20.30
N PRO A 65 -7.52 49.24 20.56
CA PRO A 65 -6.64 49.97 19.63
C PRO A 65 -6.43 49.20 18.32
N PRO A 66 -6.12 49.88 17.20
CA PRO A 66 -5.93 49.23 15.91
C PRO A 66 -4.69 48.35 15.90
N SER A 67 -4.91 47.03 15.85
CA SER A 67 -3.86 46.06 15.54
C SER A 67 -3.43 46.24 14.09
N SER A 68 -2.18 46.65 13.87
CA SER A 68 -1.58 46.75 12.54
C SER A 68 -1.39 45.37 11.94
N SER A 69 -2.32 44.96 11.07
CA SER A 69 -2.23 43.74 10.27
C SER A 69 -1.11 43.86 9.23
N ALA A 70 0.10 43.49 9.65
CA ALA A 70 1.22 43.26 8.75
C ALA A 70 0.90 42.06 7.84
N SER A 71 0.27 42.34 6.70
CA SER A 71 0.09 41.36 5.63
C SER A 71 1.46 41.01 5.07
N ALA A 72 2.05 39.94 5.60
CA ALA A 72 3.29 39.37 5.09
C ALA A 72 3.00 38.75 3.72
N SER A 73 3.10 39.57 2.67
CA SER A 73 3.06 39.11 1.29
C SER A 73 4.23 38.16 1.08
N SER A 74 3.94 36.84 1.16
CA SER A 74 4.91 35.80 0.86
C SER A 74 5.26 35.91 -0.62
N THR A 75 6.39 36.55 -0.90
CA THR A 75 6.98 36.62 -2.23
C THR A 75 7.51 35.25 -2.60
N GLY A 76 6.56 34.38 -3.00
CA GLY A 76 6.82 33.06 -3.53
C GLY A 76 7.84 33.19 -4.65
N THR A 77 9.08 32.82 -4.35
CA THR A 77 10.20 33.00 -5.27
C THR A 77 10.04 31.93 -6.33
N SER A 78 9.46 32.32 -7.47
CA SER A 78 9.31 31.44 -8.61
C SER A 78 10.68 30.87 -8.99
N ALA A 79 10.73 29.56 -9.23
CA ALA A 79 11.97 28.88 -9.55
C ALA A 79 12.65 29.54 -10.77
N PRO A 80 13.99 29.63 -10.81
CA PRO A 80 14.69 30.22 -11.94
C PRO A 80 14.26 29.59 -13.29
N PRO A 81 14.09 30.39 -14.36
CA PRO A 81 13.70 29.86 -15.67
C PRO A 81 14.63 28.72 -16.12
N GLY A 82 14.05 27.55 -16.38
CA GLY A 82 14.77 26.36 -16.86
C GLY A 82 14.96 25.24 -15.83
N VAL A 83 14.64 25.44 -14.54
CA VAL A 83 14.56 24.32 -13.58
C VAL A 83 13.22 23.59 -13.78
N PRO A 84 13.20 22.27 -14.05
CA PRO A 84 11.96 21.51 -14.12
C PRO A 84 11.21 21.57 -12.78
N ALA A 85 9.87 21.73 -12.83
CA ALA A 85 9.05 21.70 -11.64
C ALA A 85 9.20 20.35 -10.91
N PRO A 86 9.28 20.33 -9.56
CA PRO A 86 9.31 19.10 -8.79
C PRO A 86 7.99 18.32 -8.98
N LYS A 87 8.08 16.99 -8.90
CA LYS A 87 6.98 16.07 -9.22
C LYS A 87 6.71 15.14 -8.06
N VAL A 88 5.44 14.87 -7.77
CA VAL A 88 5.06 13.91 -6.73
C VAL A 88 5.28 12.49 -7.27
N HIS A 89 5.99 11.65 -6.51
CA HIS A 89 6.20 10.25 -6.86
C HIS A 89 5.02 9.41 -6.36
N VAL A 90 4.30 8.77 -7.27
CA VAL A 90 3.10 7.99 -6.94
C VAL A 90 3.34 6.52 -7.26
N VAL A 91 3.12 5.65 -6.28
CA VAL A 91 3.11 4.20 -6.47
C VAL A 91 1.69 3.67 -6.40
N LEU A 92 1.24 3.00 -7.45
CA LEU A 92 -0.01 2.23 -7.43
C LEU A 92 0.30 0.81 -6.94
N PHE A 93 -0.44 0.29 -5.97
CA PHE A 93 -0.19 -1.06 -5.46
C PHE A 93 -1.46 -1.83 -5.10
N THR A 94 -1.32 -3.15 -4.98
CA THR A 94 -2.36 -4.08 -4.50
C THR A 94 -1.73 -5.13 -3.59
N HIS A 95 -2.12 -5.19 -2.32
CA HIS A 95 -1.92 -6.40 -1.52
C HIS A 95 -2.91 -7.49 -1.93
N ILE A 96 -2.51 -8.77 -1.90
CA ILE A 96 -3.44 -9.92 -1.85
C ILE A 96 -3.19 -10.66 -0.54
N GLU A 97 -4.17 -10.60 0.36
CA GLU A 97 -4.02 -11.03 1.75
C GLU A 97 -3.91 -12.56 1.91
N ASP A 98 -3.41 -13.01 3.06
CA ASP A 98 -3.22 -14.43 3.43
C ASP A 98 -4.50 -15.29 3.38
N ASN A 99 -5.68 -14.67 3.33
CA ASN A 99 -6.98 -15.33 3.22
C ASN A 99 -7.32 -15.77 1.78
N THR A 100 -6.60 -15.29 0.76
CA THR A 100 -6.92 -15.45 -0.67
C THR A 100 -5.99 -16.48 -1.35
N PRO A 101 -6.51 -17.47 -2.10
CA PRO A 101 -7.92 -17.75 -2.41
C PRO A 101 -8.75 -18.24 -1.22
N MET A 102 -10.06 -18.03 -1.26
CA MET A 102 -11.00 -18.42 -0.19
C MET A 102 -11.04 -19.94 0.06
N GLY A 103 -11.16 -20.34 1.32
CA GLY A 103 -11.25 -21.75 1.73
C GLY A 103 -9.88 -22.47 1.83
N PRO A 104 -9.87 -23.78 2.15
CA PRO A 104 -8.66 -24.60 2.12
C PRO A 104 -8.09 -24.73 0.70
N LEU A 105 -6.77 -24.73 0.54
CA LEU A 105 -6.08 -24.67 -0.77
C LEU A 105 -6.46 -25.82 -1.73
N ASP A 106 -6.72 -27.00 -1.18
CA ASP A 106 -7.11 -28.22 -1.91
C ASP A 106 -8.61 -28.27 -2.25
N SER A 107 -9.40 -27.30 -1.78
CA SER A 107 -10.86 -27.29 -1.98
C SER A 107 -11.28 -26.78 -3.37
N PRO A 108 -12.45 -27.24 -3.88
CA PRO A 108 -13.06 -26.65 -5.08
C PRO A 108 -13.32 -25.14 -4.97
N GLN A 109 -13.61 -24.65 -3.75
CA GLN A 109 -13.81 -23.22 -3.48
C GLN A 109 -12.53 -22.42 -3.72
N ALA A 110 -11.38 -22.90 -3.23
CA ALA A 110 -10.11 -22.23 -3.45
C ALA A 110 -9.73 -22.21 -4.93
N ARG A 111 -10.00 -23.29 -5.67
CA ARG A 111 -9.77 -23.33 -7.12
C ARG A 111 -10.58 -22.27 -7.86
N VAL A 112 -11.88 -22.14 -7.56
CA VAL A 112 -12.75 -21.11 -8.18
C VAL A 112 -12.31 -19.70 -7.76
N SER A 113 -12.05 -19.48 -6.48
CA SER A 113 -11.58 -18.20 -5.95
C SER A 113 -10.24 -17.78 -6.54
N TYR A 114 -9.32 -18.73 -6.75
CA TYR A 114 -8.03 -18.50 -7.39
C TYR A 114 -8.22 -18.08 -8.85
N MET A 115 -8.97 -18.84 -9.65
CA MET A 115 -9.15 -18.53 -11.08
C MET A 115 -9.82 -17.16 -11.29
N ASN A 116 -10.81 -16.81 -10.46
CA ASN A 116 -11.46 -15.49 -10.51
C ASN A 116 -10.47 -14.36 -10.17
N MET A 117 -9.73 -14.49 -9.05
CA MET A 117 -8.76 -13.47 -8.63
C MET A 117 -7.61 -13.32 -9.64
N ARG A 118 -7.05 -14.44 -10.10
CA ARG A 118 -6.02 -14.50 -11.15
C ARG A 118 -6.45 -13.76 -12.42
N ALA A 119 -7.67 -14.00 -12.90
CA ALA A 119 -8.18 -13.33 -14.09
C ALA A 119 -8.23 -11.80 -13.91
N ARG A 120 -8.74 -11.33 -12.77
CA ARG A 120 -8.82 -9.89 -12.45
C ARG A 120 -7.46 -9.23 -12.26
N ILE A 121 -6.49 -9.93 -11.65
CA ILE A 121 -5.10 -9.46 -11.54
C ILE A 121 -4.47 -9.30 -12.94
N VAL A 122 -4.70 -10.25 -13.86
CA VAL A 122 -4.21 -10.18 -15.24
C VAL A 122 -4.89 -9.06 -16.03
N GLU A 123 -6.19 -8.80 -15.81
CA GLU A 123 -6.91 -7.65 -16.38
C GLU A 123 -6.33 -6.33 -15.87
N MET A 124 -6.14 -6.18 -14.56
CA MET A 124 -5.52 -5.00 -13.93
C MET A 124 -4.11 -4.74 -14.46
N GLY A 125 -3.27 -5.78 -14.59
CA GLY A 125 -1.92 -5.63 -15.13
C GLY A 125 -1.90 -5.15 -16.58
N LYS A 126 -2.83 -5.64 -17.42
CA LYS A 126 -2.97 -5.16 -18.81
C LYS A 126 -3.40 -3.69 -18.85
N LEU A 127 -4.30 -3.31 -17.96
CA LEU A 127 -4.84 -1.96 -17.87
C LEU A 127 -3.79 -0.95 -17.38
N ALA A 128 -3.04 -1.29 -16.33
CA ALA A 128 -1.91 -0.50 -15.84
C ALA A 128 -0.85 -0.29 -16.94
N ALA A 129 -0.50 -1.35 -17.68
CA ALA A 129 0.41 -1.27 -18.82
C ALA A 129 -0.11 -0.38 -19.95
N ALA A 130 -1.41 -0.43 -20.27
CA ALA A 130 -2.03 0.40 -21.30
C ALA A 130 -1.97 1.90 -20.96
N HIS A 131 -2.22 2.26 -19.70
CA HIS A 131 -2.11 3.63 -19.17
C HIS A 131 -0.68 4.04 -18.78
N LYS A 132 0.32 3.17 -19.00
CA LYS A 132 1.74 3.36 -18.62
C LYS A 132 1.92 3.67 -17.13
N VAL A 133 1.05 3.14 -16.28
CA VAL A 133 1.12 3.27 -14.83
C VAL A 133 1.93 2.10 -14.28
N ALA A 134 3.02 2.41 -13.58
CA ALA A 134 3.75 1.39 -12.82
C ALA A 134 2.85 0.86 -11.68
N TRP A 135 2.69 -0.46 -11.61
CA TRP A 135 1.90 -1.14 -10.59
C TRP A 135 2.77 -2.13 -9.83
N SER A 136 2.70 -2.06 -8.50
CA SER A 136 3.30 -2.98 -7.55
C SER A 136 2.24 -3.97 -7.05
N PHE A 137 2.28 -5.19 -7.58
CA PHE A 137 1.42 -6.29 -7.16
C PHE A 137 2.10 -7.05 -6.02
N GLN A 138 1.45 -7.14 -4.86
CA GLN A 138 2.07 -7.61 -3.62
C GLN A 138 1.31 -8.82 -3.03
N PRO A 139 1.61 -10.04 -3.48
CA PRO A 139 0.92 -11.25 -3.02
C PRO A 139 1.49 -11.81 -1.70
N ASP A 140 0.60 -12.24 -0.81
CA ASP A 140 0.93 -13.09 0.34
C ASP A 140 1.02 -14.58 -0.07
N TRP A 141 1.54 -15.43 0.83
CA TRP A 141 1.93 -16.82 0.57
C TRP A 141 0.84 -17.67 -0.10
N LYS A 142 -0.43 -17.46 0.26
CA LYS A 142 -1.51 -18.40 -0.10
C LYS A 142 -1.86 -18.36 -1.58
N ILE A 143 -1.88 -17.19 -2.22
CA ILE A 143 -2.08 -17.09 -3.68
C ILE A 143 -0.84 -17.61 -4.45
N LEU A 144 0.36 -17.52 -3.87
CA LEU A 144 1.59 -18.05 -4.46
C LEU A 144 1.62 -19.59 -4.44
N VAL A 145 1.24 -20.20 -3.31
CA VAL A 145 1.09 -21.67 -3.22
C VAL A 145 -0.01 -22.15 -4.17
N ALA A 146 -1.14 -21.44 -4.26
CA ALA A 146 -2.19 -21.73 -5.24
C ALA A 146 -1.66 -21.63 -6.69
N ALA A 147 -0.86 -20.61 -7.02
CA ALA A 147 -0.25 -20.46 -8.33
C ALA A 147 0.69 -21.63 -8.68
N LYS A 148 1.47 -22.13 -7.71
CA LYS A 148 2.33 -23.30 -7.89
C LYS A 148 1.54 -24.59 -8.15
N GLN A 149 0.32 -24.69 -7.62
CA GLN A 149 -0.53 -25.88 -7.72
C GLN A 149 -1.48 -25.86 -8.91
N LEU A 150 -1.91 -24.67 -9.37
CA LEU A 150 -3.04 -24.50 -10.28
C LEU A 150 -2.67 -23.89 -11.65
N GLU A 151 -1.46 -23.35 -11.84
CA GLU A 151 -0.99 -22.93 -13.18
C GLU A 151 -0.55 -24.13 -14.03
N ASP A 152 -1.53 -24.89 -14.53
CA ASP A 152 -1.32 -25.95 -15.52
C ASP A 152 -1.31 -25.40 -16.97
N THR A 153 -1.05 -26.28 -17.95
CA THR A 153 -1.00 -25.91 -19.39
C THR A 153 -2.29 -25.22 -19.88
N GLN A 154 -3.45 -25.63 -19.37
CA GLN A 154 -4.74 -25.04 -19.75
C GLN A 154 -4.90 -23.64 -19.15
N THR A 155 -4.55 -23.49 -17.88
CA THR A 155 -4.63 -22.23 -17.14
C THR A 155 -3.64 -21.19 -17.69
N MET A 156 -2.41 -21.62 -17.98
CA MET A 156 -1.35 -20.76 -18.56
C MET A 156 -1.59 -20.40 -20.03
N ALA A 157 -2.59 -20.99 -20.72
CA ALA A 157 -2.88 -20.66 -22.12
C ALA A 157 -3.22 -19.17 -22.31
N SER A 158 -3.95 -18.56 -21.36
CA SER A 158 -4.31 -17.13 -21.41
C SER A 158 -3.14 -16.17 -21.16
N THR A 159 -1.98 -16.70 -20.78
CA THR A 159 -0.75 -15.99 -20.39
C THR A 159 0.45 -16.45 -21.24
N GLY A 160 0.18 -17.05 -22.41
CA GLY A 160 1.21 -17.44 -23.38
C GLY A 160 2.08 -18.61 -22.93
N GLY A 161 1.53 -19.53 -22.11
CA GLY A 161 2.26 -20.66 -21.55
C GLY A 161 3.12 -20.32 -20.32
N LYS A 162 3.04 -19.08 -19.81
CA LYS A 162 3.70 -18.63 -18.58
C LYS A 162 2.76 -18.70 -17.38
N ASN A 163 3.30 -18.99 -16.19
CA ASN A 163 2.65 -18.69 -14.92
C ASN A 163 2.23 -17.21 -14.90
N PHE A 164 1.03 -16.89 -14.41
CA PHE A 164 0.51 -15.53 -14.50
C PHE A 164 1.42 -14.47 -13.87
N LEU A 165 2.14 -14.77 -12.79
CA LEU A 165 3.06 -13.81 -12.14
C LEU A 165 4.28 -13.49 -13.03
N VAL A 166 4.81 -14.50 -13.72
CA VAL A 166 5.89 -14.34 -14.70
C VAL A 166 5.39 -13.57 -15.92
N TYR A 167 4.13 -13.76 -16.32
CA TYR A 167 3.49 -12.96 -17.38
C TYR A 167 3.28 -11.49 -16.96
N LEU A 168 2.85 -11.21 -15.73
CA LEU A 168 2.75 -9.85 -15.17
C LEU A 168 4.11 -9.13 -15.25
N ARG A 169 5.18 -9.76 -14.74
CA ARG A 169 6.53 -9.20 -14.76
C ARG A 169 7.08 -9.02 -16.18
N ASP A 170 7.18 -10.11 -16.95
CA ASP A 170 7.93 -10.10 -18.22
C ASP A 170 7.18 -9.43 -19.38
N THR A 171 5.86 -9.53 -19.39
CA THR A 171 5.04 -9.11 -20.54
C THR A 171 4.36 -7.76 -20.29
N LEU A 172 4.00 -7.48 -19.03
CA LEU A 172 3.24 -6.28 -18.66
C LEU A 172 4.05 -5.26 -17.84
N GLY A 173 5.29 -5.58 -17.45
CA GLY A 173 6.16 -4.67 -16.70
C GLY A 173 5.67 -4.41 -15.27
N VAL A 174 4.87 -5.31 -14.71
CA VAL A 174 4.34 -5.20 -13.34
C VAL A 174 5.43 -5.60 -12.35
N PHE A 175 5.58 -4.81 -11.29
CA PHE A 175 6.49 -5.12 -10.18
C PHE A 175 5.79 -6.10 -9.25
N VAL A 176 6.49 -7.17 -8.86
CA VAL A 176 5.94 -8.19 -7.95
C VAL A 176 6.81 -8.23 -6.70
N ASP A 177 6.23 -7.77 -5.60
CA ASP A 177 6.91 -7.53 -4.33
C ASP A 177 6.33 -8.45 -3.25
N PRO A 178 7.12 -9.00 -2.30
CA PRO A 178 6.54 -9.84 -1.26
C PRO A 178 5.71 -9.00 -0.27
N HIS A 179 4.53 -9.50 0.08
CA HIS A 179 3.68 -9.03 1.18
C HIS A 179 3.47 -10.18 2.16
N SER A 180 3.43 -9.94 3.47
CA SER A 180 3.15 -11.00 4.43
C SER A 180 2.48 -10.50 5.71
N HIS A 181 1.45 -11.22 6.14
CA HIS A 181 0.88 -11.11 7.49
C HIS A 181 1.68 -11.91 8.55
N GLU A 182 2.75 -12.59 8.15
CA GLU A 182 3.58 -13.48 8.98
C GLU A 182 2.80 -14.63 9.68
N ASN A 183 1.67 -15.00 9.09
CA ASN A 183 0.73 -15.99 9.60
C ASN A 183 0.96 -17.40 9.02
N ASN A 184 0.36 -18.41 9.68
CA ASN A 184 0.36 -19.81 9.23
C ASN A 184 1.75 -20.42 8.99
N GLY A 185 2.79 -19.82 9.61
CA GLY A 185 4.18 -20.26 9.51
C GLY A 185 4.99 -19.64 8.38
N TYR A 186 4.41 -18.80 7.51
CA TYR A 186 5.15 -18.13 6.43
C TYR A 186 5.54 -16.71 6.84
N ASN A 187 6.81 -16.34 6.73
CA ASN A 187 7.30 -14.96 6.93
C ASN A 187 7.70 -14.28 5.59
N TYR A 188 8.15 -13.02 5.61
CA TYR A 188 8.59 -12.33 4.38
C TYR A 188 9.64 -13.10 3.55
N PRO A 189 10.73 -13.65 4.15
CA PRO A 189 11.64 -14.56 3.45
C PRO A 189 10.97 -15.77 2.77
N ASP A 190 9.93 -16.36 3.37
CA ASP A 190 9.19 -17.47 2.75
C ASP A 190 8.36 -17.00 1.54
N VAL A 191 7.74 -15.83 1.61
CA VAL A 191 7.02 -15.24 0.47
C VAL A 191 8.00 -14.89 -0.67
N ALA A 192 9.15 -14.30 -0.33
CA ALA A 192 10.23 -14.03 -1.29
C ALA A 192 10.81 -15.32 -1.91
N TYR A 193 10.88 -16.42 -1.14
CA TYR A 193 11.23 -17.74 -1.66
C TYR A 193 10.19 -18.25 -2.66
N LEU A 194 8.89 -18.15 -2.34
CA LEU A 194 7.82 -18.58 -3.25
C LEU A 194 7.83 -17.78 -4.56
N LEU A 195 8.04 -16.47 -4.52
CA LEU A 195 8.20 -15.64 -5.72
C LEU A 195 9.41 -16.06 -6.57
N LYS A 196 10.54 -16.40 -5.93
CA LYS A 196 11.74 -16.94 -6.60
C LYS A 196 11.47 -18.31 -7.24
N ASP A 197 10.83 -19.22 -6.52
CA ASP A 197 10.51 -20.59 -6.95
C ASP A 197 9.51 -20.61 -8.12
N LEU A 198 8.59 -19.64 -8.15
CA LEU A 198 7.65 -19.39 -9.26
C LEU A 198 8.31 -18.70 -10.48
N GLY A 199 9.63 -18.44 -10.45
CA GLY A 199 10.38 -17.83 -11.54
C GLY A 199 10.23 -16.31 -11.67
N VAL A 200 9.54 -15.66 -10.73
CA VAL A 200 9.31 -14.20 -10.66
C VAL A 200 10.50 -13.47 -10.03
N GLY A 201 11.17 -14.12 -9.08
CA GLY A 201 12.15 -13.46 -8.22
C GLY A 201 11.48 -12.58 -7.17
N GLY A 202 12.18 -12.31 -6.07
CA GLY A 202 11.73 -11.35 -5.07
C GLY A 202 12.51 -10.04 -5.19
N SER A 203 11.82 -8.91 -5.06
CA SER A 203 12.47 -7.62 -4.77
C SER A 203 12.96 -7.58 -3.32
N THR A 204 13.47 -6.42 -2.87
CA THR A 204 13.77 -6.15 -1.45
C THR A 204 12.71 -5.23 -0.81
N VAL A 205 11.52 -5.11 -1.43
CA VAL A 205 10.39 -4.37 -0.86
C VAL A 205 9.67 -5.25 0.17
N ILE A 206 9.43 -4.70 1.34
CA ILE A 206 8.56 -5.23 2.39
C ILE A 206 7.19 -4.62 2.13
N GLY A 207 6.33 -5.34 1.42
CA GLY A 207 4.98 -4.93 1.08
C GLY A 207 4.12 -4.86 2.35
N GLY A 208 3.94 -3.66 2.90
CA GLY A 208 3.24 -3.38 4.15
C GLY A 208 4.08 -3.69 5.39
N HIS A 209 3.92 -2.90 6.45
CA HIS A 209 4.44 -3.22 7.79
C HIS A 209 3.64 -2.44 8.85
N VAL A 210 3.73 -2.82 10.12
CA VAL A 210 3.23 -1.98 11.22
C VAL A 210 4.35 -1.08 11.74
N TRP A 211 4.07 0.22 11.81
CA TRP A 211 5.06 1.21 12.25
C TRP A 211 5.04 1.45 13.77
N ASP A 212 3.89 1.21 14.41
CA ASP A 212 3.59 1.63 15.78
C ASP A 212 4.38 0.81 16.82
N PRO A 213 5.32 1.42 17.58
CA PRO A 213 6.11 0.72 18.58
C PRO A 213 5.31 0.22 19.79
N SER A 214 4.07 0.70 19.99
CA SER A 214 3.17 0.17 21.02
C SER A 214 2.56 -1.19 20.65
N LEU A 215 2.76 -1.63 19.39
CA LEU A 215 2.35 -2.92 18.85
C LEU A 215 3.57 -3.78 18.47
N PRO A 216 4.47 -4.11 19.42
CA PRO A 216 5.74 -4.77 19.12
C PRO A 216 5.58 -6.16 18.49
N GLN A 217 4.42 -6.81 18.65
CA GLN A 217 4.08 -8.09 17.99
C GLN A 217 3.86 -7.97 16.48
N PHE A 218 3.81 -6.76 15.93
CA PHE A 218 3.68 -6.48 14.49
C PHE A 218 4.79 -5.55 13.96
N ALA A 219 5.51 -4.85 14.84
CA ALA A 219 6.48 -3.81 14.50
C ALA A 219 7.95 -4.27 14.57
N GLU A 220 8.26 -5.51 14.15
CA GLU A 220 9.62 -6.07 14.09
C GLU A 220 10.32 -5.81 12.73
N TRP A 221 9.94 -4.74 12.04
CA TRP A 221 10.52 -4.37 10.73
C TRP A 221 12.03 -4.12 10.78
N ASP A 222 12.58 -3.77 11.94
CA ASP A 222 14.00 -3.47 12.12
C ASP A 222 14.90 -4.72 12.09
N THR A 223 14.31 -5.92 12.19
CA THR A 223 14.99 -7.20 11.93
C THR A 223 15.60 -7.26 10.52
N PHE A 224 14.93 -6.68 9.51
CA PHE A 224 15.39 -6.64 8.12
C PHE A 224 16.64 -5.77 7.89
N ARG A 225 17.20 -5.12 8.91
CA ARG A 225 18.56 -4.56 8.81
C ARG A 225 19.60 -5.64 8.50
N SER A 226 19.35 -6.89 8.87
CA SER A 226 20.14 -8.07 8.51
C SER A 226 19.30 -9.08 7.71
N PRO A 227 19.92 -10.00 6.96
CA PRO A 227 19.18 -11.11 6.33
C PRO A 227 18.45 -11.95 7.38
N VAL A 228 17.15 -12.20 7.14
CA VAL A 228 16.26 -13.03 7.96
C VAL A 228 16.04 -14.36 7.24
N ALA A 229 15.97 -15.47 7.98
CA ALA A 229 15.71 -16.80 7.43
C ALA A 229 14.20 -17.06 7.28
N GLY A 230 13.84 -17.91 6.31
CA GLY A 230 12.48 -18.46 6.20
C GLY A 230 12.09 -19.30 7.41
N LEU A 231 10.81 -19.33 7.75
CA LEU A 231 10.25 -20.25 8.73
C LEU A 231 9.83 -21.57 8.06
N MET A 232 9.19 -21.50 6.89
CA MET A 232 8.88 -22.66 6.04
C MET A 232 10.07 -23.13 5.22
N PHE A 233 10.97 -22.21 4.84
CA PHE A 233 12.17 -22.48 4.04
C PHE A 233 13.46 -22.01 4.74
N PRO A 234 13.88 -22.60 5.88
CA PRO A 234 15.02 -22.10 6.69
C PRO A 234 16.38 -22.04 6.01
N ALA A 235 16.56 -22.73 4.88
CA ALA A 235 17.78 -22.65 4.06
C ALA A 235 17.82 -21.41 3.15
N PHE A 236 16.71 -20.68 3.03
CA PHE A 236 16.62 -19.43 2.29
C PHE A 236 16.65 -18.24 3.26
N THR A 237 17.52 -17.28 2.97
CA THR A 237 17.61 -16.01 3.69
C THR A 237 17.33 -14.85 2.75
N TRP A 238 16.56 -13.88 3.20
CA TRP A 238 16.20 -12.68 2.45
C TRP A 238 16.36 -11.44 3.34
N ARG A 239 16.61 -10.28 2.72
CA ARG A 239 16.66 -9.00 3.41
C ARG A 239 15.78 -7.99 2.68
N GLY A 240 14.85 -7.39 3.42
CA GLY A 240 14.12 -6.23 2.95
C GLY A 240 14.94 -4.95 3.12
N ASP A 241 14.95 -4.09 2.10
CA ASP A 241 15.64 -2.80 2.10
C ASP A 241 14.64 -1.62 2.03
N ILE A 242 13.37 -1.88 1.68
CA ILE A 242 12.37 -0.85 1.44
C ILE A 242 11.08 -1.20 2.16
N LEU A 243 10.72 -0.42 3.17
CA LEU A 243 9.41 -0.45 3.83
C LEU A 243 8.44 0.39 3.02
N MET A 244 7.40 -0.22 2.46
CA MET A 244 6.23 0.52 2.00
C MET A 244 5.09 0.41 3.03
N GLY A 245 4.19 1.38 3.02
CA GLY A 245 2.94 1.34 3.80
C GLY A 245 3.17 1.26 5.30
N SER A 246 3.27 2.42 5.97
CA SER A 246 3.33 2.50 7.44
C SER A 246 1.93 2.24 8.01
N GLY A 247 1.59 1.00 8.32
CA GLY A 247 0.25 0.59 8.74
C GLY A 247 0.04 0.51 10.25
N THR A 248 -1.23 0.44 10.63
CA THR A 248 -1.72 -0.04 11.93
C THR A 248 -2.75 -1.15 11.69
N PRO A 249 -2.96 -2.09 12.64
CA PRO A 249 -4.02 -3.10 12.50
C PRO A 249 -5.38 -2.47 12.26
N ASN A 250 -6.10 -2.95 11.24
CA ASN A 250 -7.36 -2.39 10.74
C ASN A 250 -7.26 -0.94 10.21
N HIS A 251 -6.04 -0.42 9.99
CA HIS A 251 -5.76 0.90 9.42
C HIS A 251 -6.38 2.10 10.18
N VAL A 252 -6.55 1.98 11.49
CA VAL A 252 -7.24 3.00 12.31
C VAL A 252 -6.40 4.26 12.57
N ASN A 253 -5.08 4.14 12.64
CA ASN A 253 -4.13 5.21 13.00
C ASN A 253 -2.90 5.22 12.07
N ASP A 254 -3.12 5.03 10.77
CA ASP A 254 -2.04 5.11 9.78
C ASP A 254 -1.50 6.56 9.68
N PRO A 255 -0.18 6.76 9.59
CA PRO A 255 0.42 8.09 9.59
C PRO A 255 0.29 8.70 8.19
N ILE A 256 -0.28 9.91 8.15
CA ILE A 256 -0.40 10.68 6.92
C ILE A 256 0.92 11.41 6.69
N VAL A 257 1.86 10.73 6.04
CA VAL A 257 3.22 11.25 5.78
C VAL A 257 3.65 10.97 4.34
N SER A 258 4.30 11.95 3.75
CA SER A 258 4.89 11.96 2.41
C SER A 258 6.41 12.00 2.51
N GLY A 259 7.09 11.35 1.57
CA GLY A 259 8.53 11.40 1.41
C GLY A 259 9.23 10.07 1.73
N VAL A 260 10.55 10.13 1.84
CA VAL A 260 11.42 8.96 2.05
C VAL A 260 12.45 9.29 3.12
N TRP A 261 12.69 8.35 4.03
CA TRP A 261 13.68 8.45 5.11
C TRP A 261 14.22 7.06 5.45
N ARG A 262 15.25 6.96 6.30
CA ARG A 262 15.65 5.70 6.94
C ARG A 262 15.20 5.74 8.40
N PRO A 263 14.12 5.04 8.79
CA PRO A 263 13.73 4.96 10.19
C PRO A 263 14.91 4.60 11.09
N LYS A 264 15.13 5.32 12.18
CA LYS A 264 16.28 5.09 13.06
C LYS A 264 16.22 3.75 13.79
N ASP A 265 15.10 3.47 14.43
CA ASP A 265 14.75 2.23 15.12
C ASP A 265 13.23 2.20 15.32
N ARG A 266 12.66 1.07 15.75
CA ARG A 266 11.19 0.95 15.90
C ARG A 266 10.57 2.01 16.82
N ASN A 267 11.29 2.46 17.86
CA ASN A 267 10.78 3.45 18.82
C ASN A 267 10.97 4.90 18.34
N ALA A 268 11.78 5.10 17.29
CA ALA A 268 12.09 6.39 16.67
C ALA A 268 11.80 6.36 15.17
N TYR A 269 10.68 5.77 14.77
CA TYR A 269 10.36 5.42 13.38
C TYR A 269 10.41 6.61 12.40
N PHE A 270 9.97 7.80 12.80
CA PHE A 270 9.99 9.02 11.98
C PHE A 270 11.29 9.84 12.06
N VAL A 271 12.31 9.36 12.80
CA VAL A 271 13.63 9.99 12.84
C VAL A 271 14.51 9.34 11.79
N ASP A 272 15.15 10.14 10.93
CA ASP A 272 16.13 9.63 9.96
C ASP A 272 17.43 9.21 10.66
N ASP A 273 17.92 8.02 10.33
CA ASP A 273 19.29 7.57 10.55
C ASP A 273 20.03 7.61 9.21
N PRO A 274 20.91 8.61 8.97
CA PRO A 274 21.69 8.71 7.73
C PRO A 274 22.56 7.49 7.41
N THR A 275 22.86 6.64 8.40
CA THR A 275 23.64 5.40 8.26
C THR A 275 22.78 4.14 8.07
N GLY A 276 21.46 4.26 8.19
CA GLY A 276 20.51 3.16 8.06
C GLY A 276 20.46 2.57 6.65
N ASN A 277 20.28 1.26 6.54
CA ASN A 277 20.22 0.53 5.28
C ASN A 277 18.79 0.27 4.77
N VAL A 278 17.78 0.37 5.64
CA VAL A 278 16.35 0.23 5.30
C VAL A 278 15.74 1.62 5.09
N ALA A 279 15.08 1.84 3.95
CA ALA A 279 14.36 3.07 3.65
C ALA A 279 12.84 2.87 3.81
N ALA A 280 12.13 3.83 4.39
CA ALA A 280 10.68 3.88 4.43
C ALA A 280 10.13 4.86 3.38
N VAL A 281 9.02 4.48 2.75
CA VAL A 281 8.28 5.31 1.79
C VAL A 281 6.93 5.69 2.39
N GLY A 282 6.69 7.00 2.53
CA GLY A 282 5.46 7.56 3.05
C GLY A 282 4.27 7.42 2.09
N ALA A 283 3.09 7.14 2.65
CA ALA A 283 1.83 7.04 1.94
C ALA A 283 0.90 8.22 2.32
N TYR A 284 1.07 9.35 1.64
CA TYR A 284 0.32 10.57 1.96
C TYR A 284 -1.14 10.52 1.51
N THR A 285 -2.02 10.17 2.45
CA THR A 285 -3.46 9.93 2.29
C THR A 285 -3.80 8.85 1.24
N LYS A 286 -4.90 8.12 1.45
CA LYS A 286 -5.23 6.94 0.62
C LYS A 286 -6.08 7.31 -0.60
N GLY A 287 -5.63 8.26 -1.43
CA GLY A 287 -6.41 8.69 -2.60
C GLY A 287 -5.76 9.73 -3.52
N LEU A 288 -6.41 10.00 -4.65
CA LEU A 288 -5.98 11.01 -5.62
C LEU A 288 -6.09 12.46 -5.12
N GLU A 289 -6.92 12.69 -4.09
CA GLU A 289 -7.01 13.98 -3.41
C GLU A 289 -5.66 14.37 -2.82
N GLY A 290 -4.99 13.48 -2.08
CA GLY A 290 -3.64 13.74 -1.55
C GLY A 290 -2.58 13.91 -2.62
N VAL A 291 -2.64 13.15 -3.72
CA VAL A 291 -1.74 13.37 -4.87
C VAL A 291 -1.91 14.81 -5.39
N THR A 292 -3.16 15.26 -5.52
CA THR A 292 -3.50 16.61 -5.99
C THR A 292 -3.08 17.68 -4.98
N GLU A 293 -3.24 17.42 -3.68
CA GLU A 293 -2.79 18.30 -2.60
C GLU A 293 -1.25 18.48 -2.65
N LEU A 294 -0.48 17.38 -2.68
CA LEU A 294 0.98 17.42 -2.75
C LEU A 294 1.50 18.14 -4.02
N VAL A 295 0.83 17.97 -5.16
CA VAL A 295 1.12 18.74 -6.37
C VAL A 295 0.88 20.24 -6.12
N GLY A 296 -0.19 20.60 -5.41
CA GLY A 296 -0.45 21.96 -4.95
C GLY A 296 0.63 22.50 -4.03
N LYS A 297 1.12 21.69 -3.07
CA LYS A 297 2.20 22.04 -2.11
C LYS A 297 3.54 22.31 -2.80
N TYR A 298 3.85 21.57 -3.87
CA TYR A 298 4.99 21.90 -4.73
C TYR A 298 4.74 23.16 -5.57
N ALA A 299 3.56 23.31 -6.16
CA ALA A 299 3.24 24.46 -7.02
C ALA A 299 3.22 25.79 -6.26
N SER A 300 2.85 25.79 -4.97
CA SER A 300 2.90 26.97 -4.10
C SER A 300 4.29 27.27 -3.53
N GLY A 301 5.23 26.32 -3.62
CA GLY A 301 6.53 26.40 -2.94
C GLY A 301 6.48 26.17 -1.43
N GLU A 302 5.35 25.68 -0.89
CA GLU A 302 5.21 25.34 0.53
C GLU A 302 6.12 24.17 0.94
N VAL A 303 6.34 23.23 0.01
CA VAL A 303 7.37 22.18 0.15
C VAL A 303 8.53 22.49 -0.80
N PRO A 304 9.79 22.51 -0.33
CA PRO A 304 10.94 22.79 -1.19
C PRO A 304 11.17 21.66 -2.21
N ALA A 305 11.59 22.01 -3.42
CA ALA A 305 11.88 21.05 -4.50
C ALA A 305 13.00 20.02 -4.15
N SER A 306 13.78 20.26 -3.09
CA SER A 306 14.78 19.33 -2.55
C SER A 306 14.21 18.26 -1.61
N CYS A 307 12.92 18.35 -1.26
CA CYS A 307 12.17 17.29 -0.60
C CYS A 307 11.53 16.41 -1.67
N ILE A 308 11.71 15.09 -1.60
CA ILE A 308 10.89 14.16 -2.40
C ILE A 308 9.52 14.02 -1.72
N LEU A 309 8.44 14.24 -2.47
CA LEU A 309 7.08 13.95 -2.03
C LEU A 309 6.62 12.64 -2.66
N THR A 310 6.03 11.79 -1.83
CA THR A 310 5.50 10.47 -2.20
C THR A 310 4.03 10.34 -1.83
N SER A 311 3.29 9.57 -2.63
CA SER A 311 1.99 9.04 -2.26
C SER A 311 1.89 7.59 -2.75
N SER A 312 0.99 6.80 -2.15
CA SER A 312 0.76 5.41 -2.52
C SER A 312 -0.73 5.13 -2.55
N TYR A 313 -1.24 4.66 -3.69
CA TYR A 313 -2.65 4.37 -3.87
C TYR A 313 -2.88 2.86 -3.83
N HIS A 314 -3.71 2.39 -2.88
CA HIS A 314 -4.08 0.98 -2.76
C HIS A 314 -5.31 0.67 -3.63
N VAL A 315 -5.13 -0.18 -4.64
CA VAL A 315 -6.25 -0.83 -5.33
C VAL A 315 -6.58 -2.10 -4.55
N ALA A 316 -7.65 -2.03 -3.74
CA ALA A 316 -8.07 -3.12 -2.87
C ALA A 316 -8.55 -4.36 -3.65
N PRO A 317 -8.33 -5.59 -3.15
CA PRO A 317 -8.78 -6.83 -3.83
C PRO A 317 -10.28 -6.89 -4.10
N ALA A 318 -11.09 -6.31 -3.20
CA ALA A 318 -12.54 -6.22 -3.40
C ALA A 318 -12.92 -5.35 -4.61
N ALA A 319 -12.15 -4.31 -4.91
CA ALA A 319 -12.35 -3.47 -6.09
C ALA A 319 -12.02 -4.24 -7.38
N LEU A 320 -11.00 -5.11 -7.39
CA LEU A 320 -10.71 -5.99 -8.53
C LEU A 320 -11.85 -6.99 -8.81
N LEU A 321 -12.53 -7.47 -7.76
CA LEU A 321 -13.60 -8.47 -7.86
C LEU A 321 -14.99 -7.86 -8.11
N ALA A 322 -15.17 -6.56 -7.93
CA ALA A 322 -16.46 -5.89 -8.13
C ALA A 322 -16.97 -6.02 -9.58
N PRO A 323 -18.31 -6.02 -9.83
CA PRO A 323 -18.87 -6.22 -11.16
C PRO A 323 -18.37 -5.23 -12.23
N ASP A 324 -18.24 -3.96 -11.86
CA ASP A 324 -17.69 -2.87 -12.68
C ASP A 324 -16.24 -2.49 -12.30
N GLY A 325 -15.62 -3.26 -11.40
CA GLY A 325 -14.41 -2.90 -10.66
C GLY A 325 -13.23 -2.46 -11.51
N ILE A 326 -12.88 -3.22 -12.54
CA ILE A 326 -11.78 -2.90 -13.46
C ILE A 326 -12.05 -1.57 -14.20
N ALA A 327 -13.29 -1.33 -14.64
CA ALA A 327 -13.67 -0.10 -15.33
C ALA A 327 -13.74 1.12 -14.38
N ALA A 328 -14.11 0.90 -13.11
CA ALA A 328 -14.04 1.94 -12.08
C ALA A 328 -12.58 2.31 -11.78
N ILE A 329 -11.67 1.33 -11.66
CA ILE A 329 -10.23 1.58 -11.48
C ILE A 329 -9.62 2.32 -12.68
N GLU A 330 -10.04 1.99 -13.91
CA GLU A 330 -9.65 2.74 -15.12
C GLU A 330 -10.01 4.22 -15.02
N ARG A 331 -11.31 4.48 -14.80
CA ARG A 331 -11.92 5.81 -14.80
C ARG A 331 -11.47 6.68 -13.63
N ASP A 332 -11.42 6.11 -12.43
CA ASP A 332 -11.28 6.86 -11.18
C ASP A 332 -9.84 6.86 -10.64
N VAL A 333 -8.94 6.04 -11.20
CA VAL A 333 -7.54 5.93 -10.72
C VAL A 333 -6.53 6.05 -11.86
N LEU A 334 -6.58 5.16 -12.86
CA LEU A 334 -5.52 5.06 -13.88
C LEU A 334 -5.52 6.25 -14.85
N ALA A 335 -6.66 6.57 -15.48
CA ALA A 335 -6.74 7.69 -16.40
C ALA A 335 -6.45 9.06 -15.73
N PRO A 336 -6.92 9.34 -14.49
CA PRO A 336 -6.51 10.54 -13.75
C PRO A 336 -5.00 10.60 -13.46
N LEU A 337 -4.38 9.48 -13.05
CA LEU A 337 -2.93 9.43 -12.81
C LEU A 337 -2.12 9.63 -14.08
N GLU A 338 -2.51 8.99 -15.19
CA GLU A 338 -1.90 9.20 -16.50
C GLU A 338 -2.05 10.68 -16.94
N ALA A 339 -3.22 11.29 -16.74
CA ALA A 339 -3.42 12.70 -17.05
C ALA A 339 -2.50 13.63 -16.23
N GLN A 340 -2.30 13.36 -14.94
CA GLN A 340 -1.33 14.11 -14.12
C GLN A 340 0.13 13.86 -14.55
N ALA A 341 0.47 12.64 -14.99
CA ALA A 341 1.81 12.30 -15.46
C ALA A 341 2.12 13.00 -16.80
N ASN A 342 1.18 12.98 -17.74
CA ASN A 342 1.25 13.69 -19.02
C ASN A 342 1.30 15.21 -18.84
N ALA A 343 0.63 15.76 -17.81
CA ALA A 343 0.75 17.15 -17.40
C ALA A 343 2.08 17.48 -16.68
N GLY A 344 2.98 16.50 -16.50
CA GLY A 344 4.28 16.67 -15.86
C GLY A 344 4.22 16.87 -14.34
N LYS A 345 3.08 16.64 -13.68
CA LYS A 345 2.85 16.90 -12.25
C LYS A 345 3.31 15.76 -11.34
N VAL A 346 3.22 14.52 -11.82
CA VAL A 346 3.58 13.32 -11.07
C VAL A 346 4.56 12.44 -11.84
N VAL A 347 5.23 11.55 -11.12
CA VAL A 347 5.98 10.41 -11.67
C VAL A 347 5.30 9.14 -11.17
N LEU A 348 4.78 8.34 -12.10
CA LEU A 348 4.22 7.02 -11.79
C LEU A 348 5.37 6.02 -11.75
N THR A 349 5.54 5.33 -10.62
CA THR A 349 6.75 4.56 -10.33
C THR A 349 6.47 3.40 -9.38
N ASP A 350 7.45 2.53 -9.17
CA ASP A 350 7.45 1.47 -8.16
C ASP A 350 8.34 1.85 -6.96
N PHE A 351 8.24 1.10 -5.86
CA PHE A 351 9.02 1.37 -4.65
C PHE A 351 10.54 1.30 -4.85
N THR A 352 11.04 0.39 -5.70
CA THR A 352 12.48 0.23 -5.96
C THR A 352 13.01 1.41 -6.76
N SER A 353 12.36 1.78 -7.86
CA SER A 353 12.75 2.94 -8.67
C SER A 353 12.58 4.27 -7.95
N LEU A 354 11.57 4.38 -7.07
CA LEU A 354 11.36 5.55 -6.20
C LEU A 354 12.53 5.72 -5.24
N VAL A 355 12.90 4.68 -4.49
CA VAL A 355 14.03 4.74 -3.53
C VAL A 355 15.37 4.94 -4.26
N ALA A 356 15.55 4.35 -5.45
CA ALA A 356 16.72 4.63 -6.29
C ALA A 356 16.77 6.12 -6.73
N THR A 357 15.62 6.71 -7.08
CA THR A 357 15.50 8.12 -7.45
C THR A 357 15.75 9.05 -6.26
N TRP A 358 15.23 8.73 -5.08
CA TRP A 358 15.54 9.45 -3.83
C TRP A 358 17.05 9.45 -3.53
N LYS A 359 17.73 8.30 -3.69
CA LYS A 359 19.18 8.20 -3.50
C LYS A 359 19.97 9.02 -4.52
N ARG A 360 19.58 8.96 -5.81
CA ARG A 360 20.28 9.59 -6.93
C ARG A 360 20.06 11.10 -7.00
N ASP A 361 18.81 11.55 -6.99
CA ASP A 361 18.41 12.92 -7.36
C ASP A 361 18.16 13.81 -6.13
N TYR A 362 17.75 13.21 -5.01
CA TYR A 362 17.53 13.90 -3.73
C TYR A 362 18.67 13.65 -2.71
N GLY A 363 19.76 13.00 -3.15
CA GLY A 363 20.97 12.76 -2.36
C GLY A 363 20.75 11.92 -1.09
N ALA A 364 19.73 11.05 -1.08
CA ALA A 364 19.29 10.30 0.10
C ALA A 364 19.06 11.17 1.36
N LYS A 365 18.62 12.42 1.19
CA LYS A 365 18.21 13.29 2.31
C LYS A 365 16.78 12.97 2.70
N ALA A 366 16.54 12.72 3.98
CA ALA A 366 15.18 12.46 4.44
C ALA A 366 14.27 13.66 4.20
N CYS A 367 13.04 13.37 3.79
CA CYS A 367 11.92 14.30 3.90
C CYS A 367 10.71 13.57 4.44
N LEU A 368 10.04 14.20 5.42
CA LEU A 368 8.78 13.74 5.97
C LEU A 368 7.84 14.96 5.97
N TYR A 369 6.78 14.91 5.16
CA TYR A 369 5.80 15.99 5.03
C TYR A 369 4.35 15.49 5.25
N PRO A 370 3.54 16.16 6.10
CA PRO A 370 3.98 17.07 7.14
C PRO A 370 4.94 16.35 8.08
N THR A 371 5.75 17.11 8.83
CA THR A 371 6.58 16.52 9.89
C THR A 371 5.65 15.79 10.90
N PRO A 372 5.83 14.47 11.11
CA PRO A 372 5.05 13.74 12.12
C PRO A 372 5.25 14.35 13.51
N LYS A 373 4.21 14.28 14.35
CA LYS A 373 4.21 14.80 15.72
C LYS A 373 4.70 13.78 16.72
#